data_AF-A0A976GYV2-F1
#
_entry.id   AF-A0A976GYV2-F1
#
_cell.length_a   1.000
_cell.length_b   1.000
_cell.length_c   1.000
_cell.angle_alpha   90.00
_cell.angle_beta   90.00
_cell.angle_gamma   90.00
#
_symmetry.space_group_name_H-M   'P 1'
#
loop_
_entity.id
_entity.type
_entity.pdbx_description
1 polymer ?
#
loop_
_entity_poly.entity_id
_entity_poly.type
_entity_poly.pdbx_seq_one_letter_code
_entity_poly.pdbx_strand_id
1 'polypeptide(L)'
;FHSGQRFHGGQTITAAAPLDDIPLFVRAGSIIPIGPVLQSTSEKSSEPIELRIYPGADAHFTLYEDAGDGYGYENGEFTLTRIRWDDTARKLHISPCEGHYPGIEFDPKDRYTVKPMSD
;
A
#
# COMPACT_ATOMS: atom_id res chain seq x y z
N PHE A 1 -10.47 7.19 -6.99
CA PHE A 1 -10.13 5.84 -6.49
C PHE A 1 -10.93 4.80 -7.25
N HIS A 2 -12.27 4.84 -7.18
CA HIS A 2 -13.19 3.87 -7.80
C HIS A 2 -13.05 3.72 -9.33
N SER A 3 -13.06 4.82 -10.08
CA SER A 3 -13.08 4.80 -11.55
C SER A 3 -11.71 4.86 -12.24
N GLY A 4 -10.65 5.17 -11.49
CA GLY A 4 -9.33 5.48 -12.07
C GLY A 4 -9.24 6.81 -12.83
N GLN A 5 -10.33 7.58 -12.96
CA GLN A 5 -10.31 8.87 -13.67
C GLN A 5 -9.33 9.87 -13.03
N ARG A 6 -8.53 10.53 -13.88
CA ARG A 6 -7.56 11.55 -13.48
C ARG A 6 -8.16 12.95 -13.54
N PHE A 7 -7.71 13.79 -12.60
CA PHE A 7 -8.07 15.19 -12.52
C PHE A 7 -6.79 16.00 -12.29
N HIS A 8 -6.67 17.15 -12.97
CA HIS A 8 -5.63 18.11 -12.64
C HIS A 8 -5.92 18.75 -11.27
N GLY A 9 -4.88 19.02 -10.49
CA GLY A 9 -5.00 19.77 -9.24
C GLY A 9 -5.25 21.26 -9.48
N GLY A 10 -5.51 22.02 -8.41
CA GLY A 10 -5.69 23.48 -8.48
C GLY A 10 -7.08 23.91 -8.95
N GLN A 11 -8.05 23.01 -8.95
CA GLN A 11 -9.45 23.28 -9.30
C GLN A 11 -10.39 22.74 -8.21
N THR A 12 -11.57 23.34 -8.12
CA THR A 12 -12.71 22.79 -7.40
C THR A 12 -13.61 22.09 -8.41
N ILE A 13 -14.01 20.86 -8.11
CA ILE A 13 -14.90 20.08 -8.97
C ILE A 13 -16.19 19.74 -8.21
N THR A 14 -17.29 19.60 -8.95
CA THR A 14 -18.48 18.91 -8.45
C THR A 14 -18.30 17.42 -8.72
N ALA A 15 -18.05 16.64 -7.67
CA ALA A 15 -17.90 15.19 -7.77
C ALA A 15 -19.23 14.46 -7.54
N ALA A 16 -19.48 13.40 -8.30
CA ALA A 16 -20.65 12.53 -8.07
C ALA A 16 -20.50 11.84 -6.70
N ALA A 17 -21.56 11.92 -5.88
CA ALA A 17 -21.65 11.31 -4.56
C ALA A 17 -22.99 10.56 -4.42
N PRO A 18 -23.22 9.49 -5.20
CA PRO A 18 -24.40 8.65 -5.02
C PRO A 18 -24.36 7.97 -3.63
N LEU A 19 -25.50 7.42 -3.19
CA LEU A 19 -25.64 6.89 -1.83
C LEU A 19 -24.58 5.84 -1.46
N ASP A 20 -24.18 5.01 -2.42
CA ASP A 20 -23.26 3.89 -2.19
C ASP A 20 -21.78 4.26 -2.41
N ASP A 21 -21.46 5.51 -2.82
CA ASP A 21 -20.08 5.95 -3.07
C ASP A 21 -19.76 7.30 -2.44
N ILE A 22 -18.72 7.30 -1.61
CA ILE A 22 -18.08 8.53 -1.14
C ILE A 22 -17.05 8.98 -2.20
N PRO A 23 -17.05 10.26 -2.62
CA PRO A 23 -16.02 10.81 -3.51
C PRO A 23 -14.62 10.69 -2.89
N LEU A 24 -13.78 9.82 -3.46
CA LEU A 24 -12.42 9.56 -2.99
C LEU A 24 -11.41 9.68 -4.12
N PHE A 25 -10.40 10.52 -3.93
CA PHE A 25 -9.33 10.78 -4.87
C PHE A 25 -8.00 10.32 -4.29
N VAL A 26 -7.11 9.83 -5.15
CA VAL A 26 -5.76 9.43 -4.77
C VAL A 26 -4.79 10.40 -5.43
N ARG A 27 -3.80 10.87 -4.67
CA ARG A 27 -2.76 11.75 -5.18
C ARG A 27 -1.88 10.98 -6.17
N ALA A 28 -1.54 11.59 -7.31
CA ALA A 28 -0.50 11.06 -8.19
C ALA A 28 0.84 10.93 -7.41
N GLY A 29 1.58 9.85 -7.64
CA GLY A 29 2.72 9.48 -6.82
C GLY A 29 2.34 8.85 -5.48
N SER A 30 1.30 8.01 -5.46
CA SER A 30 0.94 7.20 -4.30
C SER A 30 1.21 5.71 -4.54
N ILE A 31 1.70 5.02 -3.52
CA ILE A 31 1.74 3.56 -3.41
C ILE A 31 0.77 3.19 -2.29
N ILE A 32 -0.22 2.36 -2.59
CA ILE A 32 -1.19 1.89 -1.59
C ILE A 32 -1.07 0.37 -1.48
N PRO A 33 -0.54 -0.16 -0.36
CA PRO A 33 -0.63 -1.58 -0.04
C PRO A 33 -2.06 -1.94 0.37
N ILE A 34 -2.60 -3.02 -0.20
CA ILE A 34 -3.95 -3.51 0.07
C ILE A 34 -3.84 -5.00 0.38
N GLY A 35 -4.19 -5.38 1.61
CA GLY A 35 -4.23 -6.78 2.03
C GLY A 35 -5.45 -7.53 1.48
N PRO A 36 -5.50 -8.86 1.67
CA PRO A 36 -6.66 -9.67 1.35
C PRO A 36 -7.88 -9.26 2.18
N VAL A 37 -9.06 -9.75 1.78
CA VAL A 37 -10.29 -9.57 2.57
C VAL A 37 -10.23 -10.50 3.78
N LEU A 38 -10.21 -9.92 4.98
CA LEU A 38 -10.16 -10.62 6.25
C LEU A 38 -11.33 -10.20 7.14
N GLN A 39 -11.71 -11.06 8.08
CA GLN A 39 -12.79 -10.80 9.03
C GLN A 39 -12.30 -10.17 10.34
N SER A 40 -11.00 -10.24 10.62
CA SER A 40 -10.38 -9.60 11.78
C SER A 40 -8.93 -9.23 11.52
N THR A 41 -8.39 -8.30 12.32
CA THR A 41 -6.99 -7.88 12.22
C THR A 41 -6.00 -8.94 12.71
N SER A 42 -6.45 -9.92 13.50
CA SER A 42 -5.64 -11.04 13.99
C SER A 42 -5.71 -12.28 13.08
N GLU A 43 -6.58 -12.26 12.07
CA GLU A 43 -6.66 -13.33 11.08
C GLU A 43 -5.39 -13.33 10.22
N LYS A 44 -4.68 -14.47 10.23
CA LYS A 44 -3.48 -14.64 9.41
C LYS A 44 -3.88 -15.08 8.00
N SER A 45 -3.25 -14.47 7.00
CA SER A 45 -3.37 -14.90 5.61
C SER A 45 -2.00 -14.99 4.97
N SER A 46 -1.86 -15.96 4.05
CA SER A 46 -0.68 -16.12 3.18
C SER A 46 -0.91 -15.49 1.81
N GLU A 47 -2.07 -14.87 1.58
CA GLU A 47 -2.34 -14.17 0.33
C GLU A 47 -1.46 -12.92 0.18
N PRO A 48 -1.04 -12.60 -1.05
CA PRO A 48 -0.14 -11.48 -1.31
C PRO A 48 -0.80 -10.13 -1.00
N ILE A 49 0.03 -9.16 -0.63
CA ILE A 49 -0.37 -7.75 -0.55
C ILE A 49 -0.36 -7.14 -1.96
N GLU A 50 -1.46 -6.56 -2.40
CA GLU A 50 -1.52 -5.78 -3.64
C GLU A 50 -0.85 -4.42 -3.41
N LEU A 51 0.22 -4.14 -4.15
CA LEU A 51 0.82 -2.82 -4.26
C LEU A 51 0.15 -2.08 -5.41
N ARG A 52 -0.80 -1.22 -5.09
CA ARG A 52 -1.49 -0.37 -6.07
C ARG A 52 -0.71 0.91 -6.32
N ILE A 53 -0.24 1.09 -7.55
CA ILE A 53 0.63 2.22 -7.93
C ILE A 53 -0.18 3.26 -8.69
N TYR A 54 -0.20 4.51 -8.21
CA TYR A 54 -0.84 5.65 -8.86
C TYR A 54 0.24 6.56 -9.46
N PRO A 55 0.54 6.45 -10.76
CA PRO A 55 1.62 7.19 -11.40
C PRO A 55 1.35 8.70 -11.54
N GLY A 56 2.38 9.43 -11.99
CA GLY A 56 2.36 10.87 -12.25
C GLY A 56 3.24 11.69 -11.30
N ALA A 57 3.95 11.05 -10.37
CA ALA A 57 5.05 11.59 -9.58
C ALA A 57 5.78 10.43 -8.88
N ASP A 58 7.03 10.64 -8.47
CA ASP A 58 7.75 9.67 -7.64
C ASP A 58 7.01 9.43 -6.31
N ALA A 59 7.09 8.22 -5.79
CA ALA A 59 6.40 7.83 -4.56
C ALA A 59 7.30 7.04 -3.62
N HIS A 60 7.03 7.17 -2.32
CA HIS A 60 7.73 6.45 -1.26
C HIS A 60 6.71 5.97 -0.23
N PHE A 61 6.82 4.71 0.18
CA PHE A 61 6.02 4.12 1.24
C PHE A 61 6.90 3.19 2.08
N THR A 62 6.70 3.17 3.40
CA THR A 62 7.34 2.18 4.28
C THR A 62 6.26 1.33 4.90
N LEU A 63 6.23 0.05 4.53
CA LEU A 63 5.33 -0.93 5.13
C LEU A 63 5.88 -1.31 6.50
N TYR A 64 5.10 -1.04 7.53
CA TYR A 64 5.38 -1.39 8.92
C TYR A 64 4.48 -2.54 9.33
N GLU A 65 5.08 -3.57 9.94
CA GLU A 65 4.36 -4.73 10.49
C GLU A 65 5.00 -5.16 11.80
N ASP A 66 4.19 -5.50 12.80
CA ASP A 66 4.59 -6.07 14.08
C ASP A 66 3.62 -7.21 14.47
N ALA A 67 3.68 -7.67 15.72
CA ALA A 67 2.81 -8.73 16.21
C ALA A 67 1.31 -8.35 16.24
N GLY A 68 0.98 -7.04 16.18
CA GLY A 68 -0.38 -6.53 16.28
C GLY A 68 -0.97 -6.54 17.70
N ASP A 69 -0.27 -7.13 18.66
CA ASP A 69 -0.63 -7.17 20.08
C ASP A 69 0.59 -6.91 21.01
N GLY A 70 0.31 -6.37 22.19
CA GLY A 70 1.35 -6.07 23.19
C GLY A 70 2.24 -4.87 22.85
N TYR A 71 3.46 -4.88 23.39
CA TYR A 71 4.41 -3.76 23.36
C TYR A 71 5.78 -4.11 22.77
N GLY A 72 5.89 -5.22 22.02
CA GLY A 72 7.16 -5.65 21.42
C GLY A 72 7.82 -4.58 20.55
N TYR A 73 7.01 -3.77 19.85
CA TYR A 73 7.48 -2.67 19.00
C TYR A 73 8.34 -1.65 19.76
N GLU A 74 8.11 -1.44 21.06
CA GLU A 74 8.91 -0.52 21.89
C GLU A 74 10.36 -1.01 22.04
N ASN A 75 10.57 -2.32 21.91
CA ASN A 75 11.87 -2.97 21.98
C ASN A 75 12.45 -3.30 20.59
N GLY A 76 11.85 -2.79 19.52
CA GLY A 76 12.30 -3.03 18.14
C GLY A 76 11.73 -4.27 17.48
N GLU A 77 10.70 -4.91 18.06
CA GLU A 77 10.04 -6.08 17.46
C GLU A 77 9.01 -5.65 16.41
N PHE A 78 9.52 -5.25 15.25
CA PHE A 78 8.74 -4.93 14.06
C PHE A 78 9.59 -5.14 12.81
N THR A 79 8.95 -5.03 11.65
CA THR A 79 9.62 -4.96 10.37
C THR A 79 9.28 -3.70 9.59
N LEU A 80 10.23 -3.27 8.77
CA LEU A 80 10.08 -2.19 7.82
C LEU A 80 10.46 -2.66 6.42
N THR A 81 9.56 -2.50 5.47
CA THR A 81 9.85 -2.70 4.04
C THR A 81 9.68 -1.39 3.29
N ARG A 82 10.78 -0.85 2.76
CA ARG A 82 10.77 0.40 1.99
C ARG A 82 10.44 0.13 0.53
N ILE A 83 9.38 0.79 0.04
CA ILE A 83 8.85 0.67 -1.32
C ILE A 83 8.94 2.04 -1.98
N ARG A 84 9.53 2.10 -3.18
CA ARG A 84 9.67 3.35 -3.95
C ARG A 84 9.22 3.17 -5.38
N TRP A 85 8.56 4.18 -5.91
CA TRP A 85 8.18 4.31 -7.30
C TRP A 85 9.00 5.42 -7.94
N ASP A 86 9.75 5.07 -8.97
CA ASP A 86 10.36 6.02 -9.90
C ASP A 86 9.41 6.18 -11.09
N ASP A 87 8.79 7.35 -11.18
CA ASP A 87 7.75 7.62 -12.18
C ASP A 87 8.35 7.83 -13.57
N THR A 88 9.57 8.37 -13.64
CA THR A 88 10.25 8.60 -14.91
C THR A 88 10.72 7.29 -15.53
N ALA A 89 11.32 6.41 -14.73
CA ALA A 89 11.78 5.10 -15.18
C ALA A 89 10.65 4.06 -15.24
N ARG A 90 9.48 4.36 -14.66
CA ARG A 90 8.35 3.43 -14.48
C ARG A 90 8.76 2.17 -13.73
N LYS A 91 9.53 2.33 -12.65
CA LYS A 91 10.11 1.22 -11.88
C LYS A 91 9.67 1.26 -10.42
N LEU A 92 9.20 0.11 -9.96
CA LEU A 92 8.94 -0.14 -8.55
C LEU A 92 10.18 -0.80 -7.93
N HIS A 93 10.66 -0.23 -6.83
CA HIS A 93 11.77 -0.74 -6.05
C HIS A 93 11.25 -1.17 -4.69
N ILE A 94 11.44 -2.44 -4.35
CA ILE A 94 11.11 -3.01 -3.05
C ILE A 94 12.43 -3.38 -2.37
N SER A 95 12.72 -2.74 -1.25
CA SER A 95 13.95 -3.03 -0.48
C SER A 95 13.79 -4.33 0.30
N PRO A 96 14.89 -5.01 0.67
CA PRO A 96 14.81 -6.10 1.64
C PRO A 96 14.07 -5.67 2.90
N CYS A 97 13.32 -6.60 3.49
CA CYS A 97 12.67 -6.41 4.78
C CYS A 97 13.74 -6.26 5.87
N GLU A 98 13.61 -5.22 6.71
CA GLU A 98 14.49 -4.96 7.85
C GLU A 98 13.73 -5.18 9.16
N GLY A 99 14.41 -5.72 10.17
CA GLY A 99 13.80 -6.01 11.48
C GLY A 99 13.26 -7.43 11.59
N HIS A 100 12.56 -7.69 12.69
CA HIS A 100 11.96 -8.98 13.03
C HIS A 100 10.92 -8.81 14.14
N TYR A 101 9.91 -9.66 14.17
CA TYR A 101 9.03 -9.84 15.32
C TYR A 101 8.56 -11.31 15.40
N PRO A 102 8.18 -11.80 16.59
CA PRO A 102 7.68 -13.17 16.76
C PRO A 102 6.45 -13.46 15.89
N GLY A 103 6.46 -14.59 15.19
CA GLY A 103 5.30 -15.04 14.39
C GLY A 103 5.21 -14.43 12.99
N ILE A 104 6.26 -13.72 12.53
CA ILE A 104 6.42 -13.32 11.13
C ILE A 104 6.58 -14.56 10.24
N GLU A 105 5.60 -14.78 9.35
CA GLU A 105 5.56 -15.93 8.44
C GLU A 105 5.13 -15.47 7.04
N PHE A 106 6.09 -15.14 6.18
CA PHE A 106 5.85 -14.98 4.74
C PHE A 106 7.04 -15.47 3.93
N ASP A 107 6.77 -16.06 2.76
CA ASP A 107 7.80 -16.31 1.75
C ASP A 107 8.08 -15.00 1.00
N PRO A 108 9.33 -14.49 1.00
CA PRO A 108 9.68 -13.25 0.31
C PRO A 108 9.35 -13.24 -1.19
N LYS A 109 9.25 -14.40 -1.85
CA LYS A 109 9.05 -14.47 -3.30
C LYS A 109 7.63 -14.16 -3.77
N ASP A 110 6.63 -14.46 -2.94
CA ASP A 110 5.20 -14.34 -3.30
C ASP A 110 4.47 -13.26 -2.48
N ARG A 111 5.23 -12.41 -1.77
CA ARG A 111 4.65 -11.46 -0.81
C ARG A 111 3.80 -10.35 -1.44
N TYR A 112 4.14 -9.93 -2.65
CA TYR A 112 3.54 -8.76 -3.29
C TYR A 112 3.03 -9.08 -4.69
N THR A 113 1.83 -8.59 -5.00
CA THR A 113 1.38 -8.40 -6.39
C THR A 113 1.43 -6.92 -6.72
N VAL A 114 1.65 -6.56 -7.99
CA VAL A 114 1.68 -5.16 -8.41
C VAL A 114 0.49 -4.87 -9.32
N LYS A 115 -0.29 -3.87 -8.96
CA LYS A 115 -1.39 -3.36 -9.78
C LYS A 115 -1.12 -1.92 -10.20
N PRO A 116 -0.61 -1.68 -11.42
CA PRO A 116 -0.51 -0.33 -11.93
C PRO A 116 -1.92 0.19 -12.21
N MET A 117 -2.21 1.38 -11.69
CA MET A 117 -3.39 2.13 -12.14
C MET A 117 -3.02 2.83 -13.43
N SER A 118 -3.92 2.77 -14.41
CA SER A 118 -3.73 3.33 -15.75
C SER A 118 -3.29 4.80 -15.71
N ASP A 119 -2.43 5.16 -16.66
CA ASP A 119 -2.07 6.56 -16.94
C ASP A 119 -3.25 7.37 -17.48
#